data_AF-A0A9D3UX38-F1
#
_entry.id   AF-A0A9D3UX38-F1
#
_cell.length_a   1.000
_cell.length_b   1.000
_cell.length_c   1.000
_cell.angle_alpha   90.00
_cell.angle_beta   90.00
_cell.angle_gamma   90.00
#
_symmetry.space_group_name_H-M   'P 1'
#
loop_
_entity.id
_entity.type
_entity.pdbx_description
1 polymer ?
#
loop_
_entity_poly.entity_id
_entity_poly.type
_entity_poly.pdbx_seq_one_letter_code
_entity_poly.pdbx_strand_id
1 'polypeptide(L)'
;MQVWSGKAVNDEVKWLSQGPNRVMKRYNAFIINGFRFHTKYRERLRRTQNCGIVVNSSITSYASARDSNPVEGSVEYYGLLTDY
;
A
#
# COMPACT_ATOMS: atom_id res chain seq x y z
N MET A 1 42.42 9.55 -7.01
CA MET A 1 41.02 9.10 -7.14
C MET A 1 40.40 9.10 -5.76
N GLN A 2 39.40 9.93 -5.52
CA GLN A 2 38.73 10.00 -4.22
C GLN A 2 37.48 9.12 -4.29
N VAL A 3 37.49 8.04 -3.51
CA VAL A 3 36.35 7.12 -3.38
C VAL A 3 35.30 7.83 -2.52
N TRP A 4 34.10 8.01 -3.05
CA TRP A 4 32.97 8.56 -2.29
C TRP A 4 32.66 7.62 -1.14
N SER A 5 32.94 8.06 0.09
CA SER A 5 32.43 7.41 1.29
C SER A 5 30.91 7.48 1.24
N GLY A 6 30.25 6.33 1.12
CA GLY A 6 28.79 6.24 1.10
C GLY A 6 28.25 6.91 2.36
N LYS A 7 27.41 7.93 2.19
CA LYS A 7 26.73 8.61 3.30
C LYS A 7 26.12 7.56 4.22
N ALA A 8 26.48 7.59 5.50
CA ALA A 8 25.85 6.77 6.51
C ALA A 8 24.33 7.00 6.46
N VAL A 9 23.59 5.95 6.13
CA VAL A 9 22.13 5.99 6.07
C VAL A 9 21.63 6.05 7.52
N ASN A 10 20.78 7.03 7.83
CA ASN A 10 20.14 7.17 9.14
C ASN A 10 19.36 5.89 9.48
N ASP A 11 19.44 5.43 10.73
CA ASP A 11 18.74 4.24 11.22
C ASP A 11 17.22 4.29 11.00
N GLU A 12 16.60 5.47 11.01
CA GLU A 12 15.19 5.62 10.68
C GLU A 12 14.88 5.19 9.24
N VAL A 13 15.70 5.64 8.29
CA VAL A 13 15.58 5.26 6.87
C VAL A 13 15.81 3.75 6.71
N LYS A 14 16.77 3.21 7.48
CA LYS A 14 17.06 1.78 7.50
C LYS A 14 15.88 0.97 8.07
N TRP A 15 15.19 1.43 9.11
CA TRP A 15 14.01 0.76 9.66
C TRP A 15 12.81 0.83 8.71
N LEU A 16 12.54 1.99 8.09
CA LEU A 16 11.45 2.15 7.12
C LEU A 16 11.65 1.26 5.88
N SER A 17 12.90 1.09 5.43
CA SER A 17 13.22 0.25 4.27
C SER A 17 13.03 -1.26 4.50
N GLN A 18 13.03 -1.72 5.76
CA GLN A 18 12.89 -3.14 6.08
C GLN A 18 11.44 -3.65 5.97
N GLY A 19 10.49 -2.73 5.80
CA GLY A 19 9.07 -3.07 5.74
C GLY A 19 8.50 -3.52 7.10
N PRO A 20 7.26 -4.01 7.13
CA PRO A 20 6.59 -4.41 8.35
C PRO A 20 7.32 -5.56 9.06
N ASN A 21 7.49 -5.45 10.39
CA ASN A 21 8.09 -6.52 11.19
C ASN A 21 7.26 -7.82 11.07
N ARG A 22 7.89 -8.91 10.62
CA ARG A 22 7.24 -10.21 10.38
C ARG A 22 6.69 -10.88 11.65
N VAL A 23 7.15 -10.48 12.83
CA VAL A 23 6.70 -10.98 14.15
C VAL A 23 5.38 -10.31 14.59
N MET A 24 4.97 -9.21 13.95
CA MET A 24 3.73 -8.52 14.32
C MET A 24 2.50 -9.41 14.13
N LYS A 25 1.52 -9.23 15.03
CA LYS A 25 0.26 -9.95 15.00
C LYS A 25 -0.50 -9.65 13.70
N ARG A 26 -0.77 -10.70 12.93
CA ARG A 26 -1.57 -10.63 11.70
C ARG A 26 -3.05 -10.81 12.02
N TYR A 27 -3.88 -10.06 11.32
CA TYR A 27 -5.33 -10.13 11.43
C TYR A 27 -5.94 -10.56 10.10
N ASN A 28 -6.86 -11.50 10.16
CA ASN A 28 -7.49 -12.06 8.97
C ASN A 28 -8.86 -11.43 8.65
N ALA A 29 -9.31 -10.48 9.48
CA ALA A 29 -10.57 -9.77 9.32
C ALA A 29 -10.49 -8.37 9.96
N PHE A 30 -11.18 -7.40 9.36
CA PHE A 30 -11.18 -6.00 9.80
C PHE A 30 -12.61 -5.46 9.76
N ILE A 31 -12.95 -4.56 10.68
CA ILE A 31 -14.23 -3.85 10.69
C ILE A 31 -13.94 -2.41 10.31
N ILE A 32 -14.45 -1.98 9.15
CA ILE A 32 -14.26 -0.63 8.61
C ILE A 32 -15.65 -0.08 8.31
N ASN A 33 -15.99 1.08 8.87
CA ASN A 33 -17.31 1.72 8.71
C ASN A 33 -18.50 0.78 9.02
N GLY A 34 -18.35 -0.12 9.99
CA GLY A 34 -19.39 -1.09 10.36
C GLY A 34 -19.43 -2.36 9.50
N PHE A 35 -18.66 -2.43 8.42
CA PHE A 35 -18.59 -3.61 7.54
C PHE A 35 -17.39 -4.48 7.86
N ARG A 36 -17.61 -5.80 7.86
CA ARG A 36 -16.54 -6.77 8.11
C ARG A 36 -15.94 -7.26 6.80
N PHE A 37 -14.67 -6.93 6.61
CA PHE A 37 -13.83 -7.39 5.51
C PHE A 37 -12.96 -8.56 5.95
N HIS A 38 -12.62 -9.41 5.01
CA HIS A 38 -11.80 -10.60 5.22
C HIS A 38 -10.58 -10.57 4.31
N THR A 39 -9.46 -11.05 4.82
CA THR A 39 -8.31 -11.34 3.96
C THR A 39 -8.71 -12.37 2.90
N LYS A 40 -8.09 -12.29 1.73
CA LYS A 40 -8.37 -13.22 0.63
C LYS A 40 -8.22 -14.68 1.06
N TYR A 41 -7.22 -14.97 1.89
CA TYR A 41 -7.02 -16.31 2.43
C TYR A 41 -8.20 -16.78 3.29
N ARG A 42 -8.67 -15.95 4.23
CA ARG A 42 -9.83 -16.28 5.08
C ARG A 42 -11.13 -16.38 4.29
N GLU A 43 -11.31 -15.53 3.28
CA GLU A 43 -12.48 -15.54 2.41
C GLU A 43 -12.66 -16.87 1.68
N ARG A 44 -11.57 -17.52 1.23
CA ARG A 44 -11.63 -18.80 0.49
C ARG A 44 -12.40 -19.91 1.19
N LEU A 45 -12.50 -19.84 2.52
CA LEU A 45 -13.21 -20.82 3.35
C LEU A 45 -14.66 -20.40 3.65
N ARG A 46 -15.17 -19.33 3.03
CA ARG A 46 -16.48 -18.73 3.31
C ARG A 46 -17.32 -18.63 2.05
N ARG A 47 -18.64 -18.56 2.27
CA ARG A 47 -19.64 -18.38 1.21
C ARG A 47 -19.68 -16.93 0.67
N THR A 48 -19.30 -15.95 1.49
CA THR A 48 -19.38 -14.52 1.17
C THR A 48 -18.02 -13.98 0.74
N GLN A 49 -18.00 -13.17 -0.32
CA GLN A 49 -16.78 -12.52 -0.84
C GLN A 49 -16.67 -11.07 -0.35
N ASN A 50 -15.83 -10.84 0.67
CA ASN A 50 -15.62 -9.53 1.32
C ASN A 50 -14.12 -9.16 1.42
N CYS A 51 -13.29 -9.59 0.47
CA CYS A 51 -11.88 -9.22 0.41
C CYS A 51 -11.56 -8.07 -0.55
N GLY A 52 -12.52 -7.63 -1.37
CA GLY A 52 -12.32 -6.51 -2.28
C GLY A 52 -12.22 -5.17 -1.55
N ILE A 53 -11.31 -4.31 -2.01
CA ILE A 53 -11.17 -2.91 -1.58
C ILE A 53 -11.26 -2.03 -2.82
N VAL A 54 -11.97 -0.91 -2.71
CA VAL A 54 -11.96 0.16 -3.71
C VAL A 54 -11.50 1.44 -3.03
N VAL A 55 -10.55 2.14 -3.65
CA VAL A 55 -10.06 3.44 -3.19
C VAL A 55 -10.22 4.44 -4.32
N ASN A 56 -10.94 5.52 -4.06
CA ASN A 56 -10.96 6.67 -4.96
C ASN A 56 -9.89 7.65 -4.49
N SER A 57 -8.91 7.91 -5.37
CA SER A 57 -7.77 8.77 -5.09
C SER A 57 -7.76 9.95 -6.05
N SER A 58 -7.67 11.17 -5.53
CA SER A 58 -7.30 12.34 -6.32
C SER A 58 -5.82 12.27 -6.65
N ILE A 59 -5.49 12.14 -7.92
CA ILE A 59 -4.11 12.02 -8.40
C ILE A 59 -3.79 13.16 -9.34
N THR A 60 -2.59 13.69 -9.16
CA THR A 60 -1.95 14.64 -10.05
C THR A 60 -1.09 13.88 -11.05
N SER A 61 -1.37 14.02 -12.35
CA SER A 61 -0.66 13.32 -13.42
C SER A 61 -0.07 14.31 -14.44
N TYR A 62 0.99 13.88 -15.13
CA TYR A 62 1.71 14.67 -16.14
C TYR A 62 1.72 13.88 -17.46
N ALA A 63 1.56 14.55 -18.59
CA ALA A 63 1.56 13.87 -19.89
C ALA A 63 2.96 13.35 -20.29
N SER A 64 4.02 13.97 -19.76
CA SER A 64 5.41 13.54 -19.98
C SER A 64 6.35 14.12 -18.91
N ALA A 65 7.60 13.64 -18.85
CA ALA A 65 8.62 14.20 -17.95
C ALA A 65 8.99 15.67 -18.24
N ARG A 66 8.62 16.21 -19.41
CA ARG A 66 8.82 17.62 -19.79
C ARG A 66 7.60 18.50 -19.55
N ASP A 67 6.48 17.89 -19.16
CA ASP A 67 5.23 18.59 -18.91
C ASP A 67 5.28 19.25 -17.53
N SER A 68 5.09 20.56 -17.49
CA SER A 68 5.04 21.35 -16.25
C SER A 68 3.61 21.67 -15.82
N ASN A 69 2.60 21.20 -16.55
CA ASN A 69 1.19 21.49 -16.29
C ASN A 69 0.50 20.22 -15.79
N PRO A 70 0.56 19.93 -14.49
CA PRO A 70 -0.12 18.77 -13.93
C PRO A 70 -1.63 18.85 -14.11
N VAL A 71 -2.26 17.72 -14.41
CA VAL A 71 -3.71 17.58 -14.44
C VAL A 71 -4.16 16.76 -13.23
N GLU A 72 -5.11 17.29 -12.47
CA GLU A 72 -5.76 16.57 -11.39
C GLU A 72 -6.93 15.74 -11.91
N GLY A 73 -7.01 14.49 -11.48
CA GLY A 73 -8.12 13.60 -11.81
C GLY A 73 -8.38 12.59 -10.69
N SER A 74 -9.63 12.13 -10.60
CA SER A 74 -10.00 11.02 -9.71
C SER A 74 -9.68 9.70 -10.40
N VAL A 75 -9.00 8.81 -9.69
CA VAL A 75 -8.70 7.45 -10.14
C VAL A 75 -9.20 6.45 -9.12
N GLU A 76 -9.92 5.45 -9.59
CA GLU A 76 -10.35 4.32 -8.77
C GLU A 76 -9.32 3.19 -8.82
N TYR A 77 -8.89 2.74 -7.65
CA TYR A 77 -8.03 1.58 -7.48
C TYR A 77 -8.80 0.43 -6.87
N TYR A 78 -8.69 -0.73 -7.52
CA TYR A 78 -9.26 -1.98 -7.05
C TYR A 78 -8.15 -2.84 -6.46
N GLY A 79 -8.32 -3.26 -5.22
CA GLY A 79 -7.35 -4.05 -4.47
C GLY A 79 -7.97 -5.25 -3.78
N LEU A 80 -7.11 -6.17 -3.34
CA LEU A 80 -7.48 -7.31 -2.51
C LEU A 80 -6.88 -7.15 -1.12
N LEU A 81 -7.73 -7.28 -0.09
CA LEU A 81 -7.33 -7.30 1.30
C LEU A 81 -6.56 -8.59 1.58
N THR A 82 -5.31 -8.44 2.02
CA THR A 82 -4.35 -9.53 2.17
C THR A 82 -3.46 -9.27 3.39
N ASP A 83 -2.84 -10.32 3.94
CA ASP A 83 -2.03 -10.28 5.17
C ASP A 83 -0.66 -10.97 5.02
N TYR A 84 -0.20 -11.15 3.78
CA TYR A 84 1.02 -11.89 3.45
C TYR A 84 2.30 -11.10 3.67
#